data_AF-A0A2M7EGR1-F1
#
_entry.id   AF-A0A2M7EGR1-F1
#
_cell.length_a   1.000
_cell.length_b   1.000
_cell.length_c   1.000
_cell.angle_alpha   90.00
_cell.angle_beta   90.00
_cell.angle_gamma   90.00
#
_symmetry.space_group_name_H-M   'P 1'
#
loop_
_entity.id
_entity.type
_entity.pdbx_description
1 polymer ?
#
loop_
_entity_poly.entity_id
_entity_poly.type
_entity_poly.pdbx_seq_one_letter_code
_entity_poly.pdbx_strand_id
1 'polypeptide(L)'
;MVKKRAKNIKQRFFMAKELRLSISLIVIWSLLAGIIFTYAAKELSARMEHGVFSFIAVFLGYVIIVIVLALFFTHRFIGPFERLKMEMKLVLAGNYNRRLSVRNSDDFYVRSFVLEVNRMLDELENKCFDKEGFRKTVDSGLLRVMALVEKENVSKEKLREALLSFHDKVESLLMRKGSGKV
;
A
#
# COMPACT_ATOMS: atom_id res chain seq x y z
N MET A 1 26.38 2.31 1.19
CA MET A 1 25.32 1.36 0.78
C MET A 1 24.79 0.43 1.89
N VAL A 2 25.48 0.21 3.01
CA VAL A 2 25.04 -0.73 4.08
C VAL A 2 23.86 -0.20 4.92
N LYS A 3 23.76 1.12 5.12
CA LYS A 3 22.72 1.76 5.96
C LYS A 3 21.28 1.61 5.44
N LYS A 4 21.08 1.52 4.11
CA LYS A 4 19.75 1.41 3.46
C LYS A 4 19.15 0.01 3.61
N ARG A 5 19.97 -1.06 3.63
CA ARG A 5 19.50 -2.44 3.84
C ARG A 5 19.04 -2.71 5.27
N ALA A 6 19.71 -2.14 6.28
CA ALA A 6 19.35 -2.31 7.68
C ALA A 6 17.98 -1.70 8.04
N LYS A 7 17.56 -0.64 7.34
CA LYS A 7 16.26 0.03 7.54
C LYS A 7 15.08 -0.84 7.05
N ASN A 8 15.23 -1.47 5.88
CA ASN A 8 14.19 -2.33 5.29
C ASN A 8 13.99 -3.66 6.03
N ILE A 9 15.04 -4.23 6.63
CA ILE A 9 14.91 -5.48 7.41
C ILE A 9 14.18 -5.22 8.73
N LYS A 10 14.41 -4.07 9.37
CA LYS A 10 13.66 -3.67 10.58
C LYS A 10 12.17 -3.50 10.25
N GLN A 11 11.79 -2.82 9.17
CA GLN A 11 10.38 -2.63 8.79
C GLN A 11 9.64 -3.95 8.53
N ARG A 12 10.26 -4.94 7.86
CA ARG A 12 9.64 -6.28 7.69
C ARG A 12 9.42 -7.01 9.01
N PHE A 13 10.36 -6.89 9.96
CA PHE A 13 10.21 -7.48 11.29
C PHE A 13 9.12 -6.80 12.12
N PHE A 14 8.96 -5.48 11.97
CA PHE A 14 7.90 -4.70 12.62
C PHE A 14 6.51 -5.08 12.09
N MET A 15 6.31 -5.18 10.76
CA MET A 15 5.03 -5.58 10.16
C MET A 15 4.56 -6.97 10.61
N ALA A 16 5.48 -7.94 10.70
CA ALA A 16 5.15 -9.27 11.22
C ALA A 16 4.79 -9.25 12.72
N LYS A 17 5.38 -8.33 13.49
CA LYS A 17 5.08 -8.16 14.93
C LYS A 17 3.72 -7.50 15.15
N GLU A 18 3.31 -6.61 14.26
CA GLU A 18 2.07 -5.83 14.35
C GLU A 18 0.81 -6.62 13.96
N LEU A 19 0.87 -7.45 12.91
CA LEU A 19 -0.24 -8.37 12.59
C LEU A 19 -0.47 -9.37 13.73
N ARG A 20 0.62 -9.83 14.36
CA ARG A 20 0.57 -10.68 15.55
C ARG A 20 -0.12 -9.97 16.71
N LEU A 21 0.05 -8.66 16.89
CA LEU A 21 -0.65 -7.91 17.95
C LEU A 21 -2.16 -7.84 17.73
N SER A 22 -2.63 -7.65 16.48
CA SER A 22 -4.07 -7.65 16.19
C SER A 22 -4.71 -9.02 16.43
N ILE A 23 -4.03 -10.09 16.01
CA ILE A 23 -4.48 -11.47 16.28
C ILE A 23 -4.46 -11.76 17.79
N SER A 24 -3.38 -11.39 18.48
CA SER A 24 -3.28 -11.53 19.93
C SER A 24 -4.39 -10.75 20.65
N LEU A 25 -4.75 -9.57 20.18
CA LEU A 25 -5.82 -8.77 20.74
C LEU A 25 -7.18 -9.46 20.59
N ILE A 26 -7.48 -10.05 19.42
CA ILE A 26 -8.70 -10.85 19.20
C ILE A 26 -8.73 -12.06 20.14
N VAL A 27 -7.60 -12.75 20.29
CA VAL A 27 -7.49 -13.90 21.20
C VAL A 27 -7.70 -13.46 22.65
N ILE A 28 -7.10 -12.36 23.07
CA ILE A 28 -7.26 -11.79 24.42
C ILE A 28 -8.72 -11.41 24.68
N TRP A 29 -9.39 -10.72 23.75
CA TRP A 29 -10.81 -10.39 23.90
C TRP A 29 -11.71 -11.62 23.96
N SER A 30 -11.40 -12.65 23.17
CA SER A 30 -12.15 -13.91 23.20
C SER A 30 -11.99 -14.64 24.54
N LEU A 31 -10.76 -14.67 25.08
CA LEU A 31 -10.47 -15.26 26.39
C LEU A 31 -11.14 -14.45 27.52
N LEU A 32 -11.05 -13.12 27.48
CA LEU A 32 -11.68 -12.25 28.45
C LEU A 32 -13.21 -12.42 28.46
N ALA A 33 -13.83 -12.49 27.27
CA ALA A 33 -15.25 -12.77 27.13
C ALA A 33 -15.61 -14.15 27.73
N GLY A 34 -14.77 -15.18 27.52
CA GLY A 34 -14.94 -16.49 28.13
C GLY A 34 -14.84 -16.50 29.66
N ILE A 35 -13.91 -15.71 30.23
CA ILE A 35 -13.77 -15.57 31.70
C ILE A 35 -14.99 -14.86 32.30
N ILE A 36 -15.41 -13.76 31.70
CA ILE A 36 -16.62 -13.03 32.12
C ILE A 36 -17.84 -13.95 32.03
N PHE A 37 -17.93 -14.73 30.94
CA PHE A 37 -19.00 -15.70 30.74
C PHE A 37 -19.03 -16.80 31.80
N THR A 38 -17.89 -17.41 32.12
CA THR A 38 -17.85 -18.47 33.15
C THR A 38 -18.21 -17.93 34.53
N TYR A 39 -17.79 -16.71 34.85
CA TYR A 39 -18.18 -16.05 36.09
C TYR A 39 -19.68 -15.75 36.15
N ALA A 40 -20.25 -15.18 35.08
CA ALA A 40 -21.67 -14.89 34.97
C ALA A 40 -22.53 -16.16 35.02
N ALA A 41 -22.10 -17.23 34.34
CA ALA A 41 -22.76 -18.53 34.37
C ALA A 41 -22.80 -19.10 35.80
N LYS A 42 -21.67 -19.02 36.52
CA LYS A 42 -21.56 -19.51 37.90
C LYS A 42 -22.49 -18.74 38.84
N GLU A 43 -22.46 -17.41 38.80
CA GLU A 43 -23.31 -16.57 39.65
C GLU A 43 -24.81 -16.77 39.34
N LEU A 44 -25.17 -16.91 38.07
CA LEU A 44 -26.57 -17.14 37.67
C LEU A 44 -27.05 -18.55 38.07
N SER A 45 -26.20 -19.57 37.92
CA SER A 45 -26.52 -20.95 38.34
C SER A 45 -26.69 -21.09 39.85
N ALA A 46 -26.00 -20.27 40.64
CA ALA A 46 -26.12 -20.27 42.09
C ALA A 46 -27.46 -19.67 42.58
N ARG A 47 -28.13 -18.86 41.75
CA ARG A 47 -29.35 -18.14 42.10
C ARG A 47 -30.63 -18.71 41.49
N MET A 48 -30.52 -19.62 40.52
CA MET A 48 -31.68 -20.18 39.81
C MET A 48 -31.71 -21.71 39.96
N GLU A 49 -32.83 -22.26 40.48
CA GLU A 49 -33.05 -23.71 40.60
C GLU A 49 -33.14 -24.43 39.24
N HIS A 50 -33.35 -23.70 38.15
CA HIS A 50 -33.52 -24.24 36.80
C HIS A 50 -32.24 -24.15 35.96
N GLY A 51 -31.26 -25.02 36.27
CA GLY A 51 -29.92 -24.99 35.66
C GLY A 51 -29.89 -25.01 34.12
N VAL A 52 -30.86 -25.64 33.46
CA VAL A 52 -30.93 -25.72 31.99
C VAL A 52 -31.33 -24.37 31.37
N PHE A 53 -32.32 -23.67 31.92
CA PHE A 53 -32.76 -22.37 31.39
C PHE A 53 -31.70 -21.29 31.58
N SER A 54 -31.03 -21.27 32.75
CA SER A 54 -29.92 -20.36 33.02
C SER A 54 -28.75 -20.61 32.07
N PHE A 55 -28.43 -21.87 31.77
CA PHE A 55 -27.39 -22.21 30.79
C PHE A 55 -27.74 -21.69 29.38
N ILE A 56 -28.98 -21.91 28.92
CA ILE A 56 -29.43 -21.44 27.60
C ILE A 56 -29.39 -19.91 27.52
N ALA A 57 -29.88 -19.21 28.54
CA ALA A 57 -29.89 -17.74 28.56
C ALA A 57 -28.46 -17.17 28.50
N VAL A 58 -27.54 -17.76 29.27
CA VAL A 58 -26.14 -17.36 29.28
C VAL A 58 -25.48 -17.65 27.92
N PHE A 59 -25.66 -18.86 27.37
CA PHE A 59 -25.15 -19.22 26.05
C PHE A 59 -25.63 -18.29 24.94
N LEU A 60 -26.92 -17.92 24.95
CA LEU A 60 -27.49 -16.98 23.98
C LEU A 60 -26.81 -15.60 24.08
N GLY A 61 -26.56 -15.12 25.31
CA GLY A 61 -25.82 -13.89 25.56
C GLY A 61 -24.39 -13.94 24.99
N TYR A 62 -23.69 -15.05 25.15
CA TYR A 62 -22.36 -15.23 24.57
C TYR A 62 -22.38 -15.20 23.04
N VAL A 63 -23.32 -15.92 22.42
CA VAL A 63 -23.48 -15.91 20.96
C VAL A 63 -23.69 -14.49 20.46
N ILE A 64 -24.52 -13.70 21.14
CA ILE A 64 -24.75 -12.28 20.78
C ILE A 64 -23.45 -11.48 20.89
N ILE A 65 -22.69 -11.61 21.98
CA ILE A 65 -21.41 -10.89 22.17
C ILE A 65 -20.42 -11.26 21.06
N VAL A 66 -20.30 -12.56 20.74
CA VAL A 66 -19.42 -13.03 19.66
C VAL A 66 -19.84 -12.47 18.31
N ILE A 67 -21.13 -12.46 17.99
CA ILE A 67 -21.66 -11.88 16.75
C ILE A 67 -21.34 -10.39 16.68
N VAL A 68 -21.58 -9.63 17.76
CA VAL A 68 -21.31 -8.18 17.80
C VAL A 68 -19.81 -7.91 17.60
N LEU A 69 -18.94 -8.66 18.27
CA LEU A 69 -17.50 -8.55 18.08
C LEU A 69 -17.10 -8.89 16.63
N ALA A 70 -17.62 -10.00 16.08
CA ALA A 70 -17.32 -10.41 14.71
C ALA A 70 -17.77 -9.35 13.68
N LEU A 71 -18.94 -8.76 13.85
CA LEU A 71 -19.44 -7.68 12.99
C LEU A 71 -18.57 -6.42 13.12
N PHE A 72 -18.22 -6.03 14.34
CA PHE A 72 -17.35 -4.88 14.60
C PHE A 72 -15.99 -5.04 13.91
N PHE A 73 -15.35 -6.21 14.08
CA PHE A 73 -14.08 -6.51 13.43
C PHE A 73 -14.22 -6.59 11.91
N THR A 74 -15.24 -7.27 11.39
CA THR A 74 -15.46 -7.38 9.94
C THR A 74 -15.63 -6.00 9.30
N HIS A 75 -16.46 -5.14 9.88
CA HIS A 75 -16.69 -3.81 9.33
C HIS A 75 -15.43 -2.92 9.41
N ARG A 76 -14.65 -2.99 10.49
CA ARG A 76 -13.48 -2.14 10.71
C ARG A 76 -12.20 -2.64 10.03
N PHE A 77 -12.02 -3.95 9.90
CA PHE A 77 -10.85 -4.56 9.28
C PHE A 77 -11.09 -4.95 7.83
N ILE A 78 -12.16 -5.69 7.50
CA ILE A 78 -12.38 -6.26 6.16
C ILE A 78 -12.95 -5.21 5.20
N GLY A 79 -13.87 -4.36 5.69
CA GLY A 79 -14.49 -3.29 4.90
C GLY A 79 -13.52 -2.38 4.11
N PRO A 80 -12.40 -1.88 4.69
CA PRO A 80 -11.45 -1.09 3.90
C PRO A 80 -10.72 -1.90 2.83
N PHE A 81 -10.49 -3.21 2.98
CA PHE A 81 -9.77 -3.99 1.97
C PHE A 81 -10.50 -4.08 0.63
N GLU A 82 -11.83 -4.16 0.62
CA GLU A 82 -12.59 -4.16 -0.63
C GLU A 82 -12.44 -2.84 -1.40
N ARG A 83 -12.49 -1.71 -0.68
CA ARG A 83 -12.26 -0.38 -1.26
C ARG A 83 -10.84 -0.24 -1.80
N LEU A 84 -9.85 -0.65 -1.02
CA LEU A 84 -8.45 -0.63 -1.43
C LEU A 84 -8.20 -1.51 -2.66
N LYS A 85 -8.85 -2.68 -2.75
CA LYS A 85 -8.76 -3.55 -3.93
C LYS A 85 -9.32 -2.87 -5.19
N MET A 86 -10.43 -2.15 -5.06
CA MET A 86 -11.01 -1.39 -6.16
C MET A 86 -10.10 -0.25 -6.62
N GLU A 87 -9.59 0.54 -5.68
CA GLU A 87 -8.66 1.65 -5.96
C GLU A 87 -7.35 1.13 -6.58
N MET A 88 -6.81 0.02 -6.09
CA MET A 88 -5.64 -0.63 -6.69
C MET A 88 -5.89 -1.09 -8.13
N LYS A 89 -7.08 -1.61 -8.45
CA LYS A 89 -7.42 -1.97 -9.84
C LYS A 89 -7.39 -0.75 -10.77
N LEU A 90 -7.84 0.41 -10.30
CA LEU A 90 -7.78 1.66 -11.07
C LEU A 90 -6.34 2.14 -11.30
N VAL A 91 -5.48 2.00 -10.29
CA VAL A 91 -4.05 2.30 -10.42
C VAL A 91 -3.39 1.35 -11.43
N LEU A 92 -3.70 0.06 -11.37
CA LEU A 92 -3.19 -0.95 -12.32
C LEU A 92 -3.69 -0.70 -13.76
N ALA A 93 -4.86 -0.09 -13.93
CA ALA A 93 -5.38 0.33 -15.23
C ALA A 93 -4.65 1.56 -15.81
N GLY A 94 -3.59 2.07 -15.14
CA GLY A 94 -2.74 3.15 -15.64
C GLY A 94 -3.07 4.52 -15.06
N ASN A 95 -4.05 4.63 -14.15
CA ASN A 95 -4.34 5.89 -13.46
C ASN A 95 -3.43 6.06 -12.23
N TYR A 96 -2.16 6.37 -12.47
CA TYR A 96 -1.14 6.52 -11.43
C TYR A 96 -1.32 7.77 -10.54
N ASN A 97 -2.17 8.73 -10.93
CA ASN A 97 -2.49 9.91 -10.12
C ASN A 97 -3.47 9.59 -9.00
N ARG A 98 -4.15 8.43 -9.05
CA ARG A 98 -5.06 8.00 -8.00
C ARG A 98 -4.26 7.66 -6.74
N ARG A 99 -4.76 8.08 -5.58
CA ARG A 99 -4.23 7.68 -4.27
C ARG A 99 -5.26 6.85 -3.53
N LEU A 100 -4.75 5.90 -2.75
CA LEU A 100 -5.55 5.04 -1.90
C LEU A 100 -6.05 5.83 -0.68
N SER A 101 -7.31 5.65 -0.33
CA SER A 101 -7.96 6.39 0.76
C SER A 101 -8.61 5.47 1.78
N VAL A 102 -8.52 5.83 3.05
CA VAL A 102 -9.12 5.10 4.18
C VAL A 102 -9.72 6.06 5.19
N ARG A 103 -10.71 5.61 5.96
CA ARG A 103 -11.38 6.43 6.97
C ARG A 103 -10.49 6.57 8.21
N ASN A 104 -10.68 7.64 8.97
CA ASN A 104 -9.99 7.83 10.24
C ASN A 104 -10.39 6.80 11.31
N SER A 105 -11.60 6.24 11.19
CA SER A 105 -12.12 5.17 12.05
C SER A 105 -11.65 3.77 11.66
N ASP A 106 -11.11 3.60 10.44
CA ASP A 106 -10.51 2.35 10.02
C ASP A 106 -9.28 2.07 10.90
N ASP A 107 -8.93 0.79 11.00
CA ASP A 107 -7.82 0.36 11.85
C ASP A 107 -6.50 1.10 11.51
N PHE A 108 -5.73 1.45 12.54
CA PHE A 108 -4.48 2.19 12.40
C PHE A 108 -3.47 1.49 11.47
N TYR A 109 -3.44 0.15 11.48
CA TYR A 109 -2.56 -0.64 10.64
C TYR A 109 -2.94 -0.54 9.16
N VAL A 110 -4.24 -0.56 8.85
CA VAL A 110 -4.73 -0.35 7.48
C VAL A 110 -4.32 1.04 6.99
N ARG A 111 -4.41 2.07 7.85
CA ARG A 111 -3.98 3.43 7.52
C ARG A 111 -2.48 3.52 7.25
N SER A 112 -1.66 2.90 8.07
CA SER A 112 -0.20 2.86 7.89
C SER A 112 0.18 2.17 6.57
N PHE A 113 -0.43 1.02 6.29
CA PHE A 113 -0.23 0.30 5.03
C PHE A 113 -0.57 1.16 3.81
N VAL A 114 -1.72 1.83 3.83
CA VAL A 114 -2.16 2.70 2.73
C VAL A 114 -1.20 3.85 2.47
N LEU A 115 -0.63 4.43 3.53
CA LEU A 115 0.37 5.49 3.41
C LEU A 115 1.65 4.98 2.74
N GLU A 116 2.12 3.77 3.08
CA GLU A 116 3.29 3.15 2.45
C GLU A 116 3.03 2.83 0.97
N VAL A 117 1.83 2.33 0.63
CA VAL A 117 1.46 2.08 -0.77
C VAL A 117 1.39 3.39 -1.55
N ASN A 118 0.79 4.45 -1.00
CA ASN A 118 0.75 5.76 -1.66
C ASN A 118 2.16 6.31 -1.92
N ARG A 119 3.09 6.14 -0.98
CA ARG A 119 4.50 6.49 -1.19
C ARG A 119 5.14 5.70 -2.33
N MET A 120 4.83 4.40 -2.46
CA MET A 120 5.27 3.59 -3.59
C MET A 120 4.68 4.09 -4.92
N LEU A 121 3.42 4.53 -4.92
CA LEU A 121 2.79 5.13 -6.10
C LEU A 121 3.45 6.46 -6.48
N ASP A 122 3.80 7.30 -5.51
CA ASP A 122 4.57 8.54 -5.76
C ASP A 122 5.91 8.22 -6.44
N GLU A 123 6.63 7.19 -5.98
CA GLU A 123 7.89 6.78 -6.61
C GLU A 123 7.69 6.23 -8.03
N LEU A 124 6.59 5.53 -8.29
CA LEU A 124 6.24 5.00 -9.61
C LEU A 124 5.86 6.12 -10.58
N GLU A 125 5.06 7.08 -10.14
CA GLU A 125 4.66 8.24 -10.92
C GLU A 125 5.88 9.05 -11.34
N ASN A 126 6.78 9.37 -10.39
CA ASN A 126 8.02 10.09 -10.67
C ASN A 126 8.89 9.36 -11.70
N LYS A 127 8.98 8.02 -11.63
CA LYS A 127 9.75 7.21 -12.62
C LYS A 127 9.08 7.17 -13.99
N CYS A 128 7.76 7.15 -14.05
CA CYS A 128 7.03 7.16 -15.31
C CYS A 128 7.11 8.53 -16.00
N PHE A 129 6.98 9.61 -15.24
CA PHE A 129 7.11 10.97 -15.76
C PHE A 129 8.51 11.24 -16.34
N ASP A 130 9.56 10.70 -15.69
CA ASP A 130 10.93 10.75 -16.19
C ASP A 130 11.09 9.99 -17.52
N LYS A 131 10.37 8.87 -17.70
CA LYS A 131 10.37 8.11 -18.95
C LYS A 131 9.68 8.87 -20.10
N GLU A 132 8.58 9.56 -19.82
CA GLU A 132 7.87 10.41 -20.78
C GLU A 132 8.76 11.58 -21.25
N GLY A 133 9.46 12.24 -20.31
CA GLY A 133 10.40 13.32 -20.60
C GLY A 133 11.61 12.85 -21.43
N PHE A 134 12.15 11.66 -21.09
CA PHE A 134 13.19 11.02 -21.88
C PHE A 134 12.71 10.74 -23.31
N ARG A 135 11.54 10.14 -23.48
CA ARG A 135 10.96 9.83 -24.79
C ARG A 135 10.76 11.09 -25.64
N LYS A 136 10.20 12.17 -25.09
CA LYS A 136 10.03 13.45 -25.81
C LYS A 136 11.38 14.06 -26.24
N THR A 137 12.41 13.93 -25.40
CA THR A 137 13.75 14.43 -25.73
C THR A 137 14.40 13.61 -26.85
N VAL A 138 14.23 12.29 -26.81
CA VAL A 138 14.68 11.38 -27.87
C VAL A 138 13.96 11.68 -29.18
N ASP A 139 12.63 11.75 -29.18
CA ASP A 139 11.82 12.00 -30.38
C ASP A 139 12.15 13.36 -31.01
N SER A 140 12.24 14.44 -30.22
CA SER A 140 12.58 15.77 -30.74
C SER A 140 14.01 15.87 -31.28
N GLY A 141 14.97 15.16 -30.68
CA GLY A 141 16.33 15.08 -31.18
C GLY A 141 16.43 14.30 -32.49
N LEU A 142 15.76 13.16 -32.58
CA LEU A 142 15.65 12.37 -33.82
C LEU A 142 14.99 13.16 -34.95
N LEU A 143 13.88 13.83 -34.68
CA LEU A 143 13.21 14.69 -35.67
C LEU A 143 14.13 15.80 -36.20
N ARG A 144 14.93 16.42 -35.31
CA ARG A 144 15.91 17.44 -35.73
C ARG A 144 17.00 16.84 -36.65
N VAL A 145 17.48 15.63 -36.34
CA VAL A 145 18.46 14.94 -37.19
C VAL A 145 17.83 14.55 -38.53
N MET A 146 16.62 14.00 -38.54
CA MET A 146 15.89 13.65 -39.77
C MET A 146 15.69 14.87 -40.67
N ALA A 147 15.24 16.01 -40.11
CA ALA A 147 15.05 17.25 -40.86
C ALA A 147 16.34 17.81 -41.46
N LEU A 148 17.50 17.50 -40.87
CA LEU A 148 18.81 17.86 -41.42
C LEU A 148 19.26 16.91 -42.53
N VAL A 149 18.88 15.63 -42.46
CA VAL A 149 19.19 14.63 -43.50
C VAL A 149 18.34 14.85 -44.76
N GLU A 150 17.07 15.26 -44.61
CA GLU A 150 16.18 15.53 -45.74
C GLU A 150 16.55 16.79 -46.54
N LYS A 151 17.37 17.69 -46.00
CA LYS A 151 17.84 18.86 -46.75
C LYS A 151 18.99 18.49 -47.68
N GLU A 152 18.74 18.56 -48.98
CA GLU A 152 19.70 18.22 -50.07
C GLU A 152 21.07 18.92 -50.02
N ASN A 153 21.24 19.99 -49.23
CA ASN A 153 22.48 20.79 -49.17
C ASN A 153 23.09 20.91 -47.75
N VAL A 154 22.92 19.91 -46.88
CA VAL A 154 23.52 19.95 -45.53
C VAL A 154 24.95 19.44 -45.56
N SER A 155 25.88 20.26 -45.04
CA SER A 155 27.28 19.85 -44.89
C SER A 155 27.41 18.72 -43.87
N LYS A 156 28.35 17.81 -44.14
CA LYS A 156 28.63 16.64 -43.30
C LYS A 156 28.99 17.04 -41.86
N GLU A 157 29.61 18.20 -41.70
CA GLU A 157 29.99 18.82 -40.43
C GLU A 157 28.75 19.21 -39.60
N LYS A 158 27.74 19.83 -40.22
CA LYS A 158 26.50 20.22 -39.52
C LYS A 158 25.69 19.02 -39.06
N LEU A 159 25.67 17.94 -39.86
CA LEU A 159 25.02 16.69 -39.46
C LEU A 159 25.77 16.03 -38.30
N ARG A 160 27.11 16.01 -38.34
CA ARG A 160 27.95 15.49 -37.26
C ARG A 160 27.76 16.27 -35.96
N GLU A 161 27.71 17.59 -36.03
CA GLU A 161 27.48 18.46 -34.87
C GLU A 161 26.09 18.24 -34.26
N ALA A 162 25.05 18.09 -35.09
CA ALA A 162 23.71 17.76 -34.62
C ALA A 162 23.65 16.39 -33.92
N LEU A 163 24.30 15.37 -34.49
CA LEU A 163 24.42 14.03 -33.89
C LEU A 163 25.17 14.04 -32.55
N LEU A 164 26.27 14.77 -32.47
CA LEU A 164 27.02 14.94 -31.21
C LEU A 164 26.17 15.65 -30.15
N SER A 165 25.51 16.75 -30.51
CA SER A 165 24.62 17.46 -29.58
C SER A 165 23.44 16.61 -29.10
N PHE A 166 22.96 15.69 -29.93
CA PHE A 166 21.93 14.73 -29.55
C PHE A 166 22.48 13.66 -28.61
N HIS A 167 23.66 13.11 -28.92
CA HIS A 167 24.35 12.15 -28.08
C HIS A 167 24.61 12.70 -26.67
N ASP A 168 25.15 13.91 -26.56
CA ASP A 168 25.43 14.57 -25.28
C ASP A 168 24.15 14.80 -24.46
N LYS A 169 23.03 15.14 -25.12
CA LYS A 169 21.72 15.27 -24.47
C LYS A 169 21.19 13.93 -23.95
N VAL A 170 21.37 12.85 -24.70
CA VAL A 170 20.96 11.50 -24.25
C VAL A 170 21.86 11.03 -23.09
N GLU A 171 23.17 11.25 -23.18
CA GLU A 171 24.13 10.88 -22.14
C GLU A 171 23.86 11.63 -20.83
N SER A 172 23.65 12.95 -20.88
CA SER A 172 23.34 13.75 -19.68
C SER A 172 22.04 13.30 -19.00
N LEU A 173 21.02 12.89 -19.75
CA LEU A 173 19.79 12.31 -19.20
C LEU A 173 20.02 10.93 -18.56
N LEU A 174 20.89 10.10 -19.14
CA LEU A 174 21.24 8.80 -18.56
C LEU A 174 22.09 8.95 -17.28
N MET A 175 23.02 9.90 -17.25
CA MET A 175 23.89 10.16 -16.10
C MET A 175 23.15 10.81 -14.93
N ARG A 176 22.15 11.67 -15.20
CA ARG A 176 21.27 12.23 -14.15
C ARG A 176 20.51 11.16 -13.37
N LYS A 177 20.29 9.98 -13.98
CA LYS A 177 19.68 8.79 -13.34
C LYS A 177 20.61 8.07 -12.36
N GLY A 178 21.93 8.24 -12.48
CA GLY A 178 22.94 7.61 -11.63
C GLY A 178 23.16 8.30 -10.27
N SER A 179 23.02 9.63 -10.22
CA SER A 179 23.33 10.45 -9.03
C SER A 179 22.19 10.54 -7.99
N GLY A 180 21.02 9.96 -8.25
CA GLY A 180 19.92 9.87 -7.28
C GLY A 180 20.08 8.79 -6.20
N LYS A 181 21.26 8.15 -6.11
CA LYS A 181 21.62 7.20 -5.04
C LYS A 181 22.67 7.81 -4.11
N VAL A 182 22.23 8.68 -3.20
CA VAL A 182 22.89 8.88 -1.90
C VAL A 182 21.86 8.61 -0.80
#